data_AF-A0A7S2TMP4-F1
#
_entry.id   AF-A0A7S2TMP4-F1
#
_cell.length_a   1.000
_cell.length_b   1.000
_cell.length_c   1.000
_cell.angle_alpha   90.00
_cell.angle_beta   90.00
_cell.angle_gamma   90.00
#
_symmetry.space_group_name_H-M   'P 1'
#
loop_
_entity.id
_entity.type
_entity.pdbx_description
1 polymer ?
#
loop_
_entity_poly.entity_id
_entity_poly.type
_entity_poly.pdbx_seq_one_letter_code
_entity_poly.pdbx_strand_id
1 'polypeptide(L)'
;SWPALKTVFFQSLREIGNAFAFIHLIESVLNERNDSRFTQIAFYMAVRPHPPPTAQAHGEEPPLTPFMVDKKRNSPFYSVVSKTYEKLGGATLMQKEIKANMDKAEKYMKSNIEQSASIFAATLRRVSSILETVEVFDGAEPANGVLDTHSGSDFARVFSVAQFVFCTSPTQMKDGKEVRAGLEEHSILGDGFAWGGCVLVYLLGYSARFEMLDLCNHILNIAASDDTEMMTELGLTADQLKKLQAGKQGMNMASLKTLAMKQFMLNAKYSRSVNAFVFSTIRSYINVNPVNDLRFSPPKPTT
;
A
#
# COMPACT_ATOMS: atom_id res chain seq x y z
N SER A 1 11.28 -5.26 29.53
CA SER A 1 9.96 -5.27 28.84
C SER A 1 9.36 -3.89 28.96
N TRP A 2 8.91 -3.28 27.85
CA TRP A 2 8.22 -1.99 27.87
C TRP A 2 6.71 -2.23 27.92
N PRO A 3 6.03 -1.97 29.06
CA PRO A 3 4.62 -2.36 29.23
C PRO A 3 3.66 -1.66 28.26
N ALA A 4 3.98 -0.44 27.84
CA ALA A 4 3.14 0.37 26.95
C ALA A 4 3.37 0.07 25.46
N LEU A 5 4.30 -0.82 25.10
CA LEU A 5 4.61 -1.14 23.71
C LEU A 5 3.37 -1.65 22.95
N LYS A 6 2.63 -2.60 23.55
CA LYS A 6 1.45 -3.19 22.91
C LYS A 6 0.21 -2.31 23.04
N THR A 7 -0.02 -1.74 24.21
CA THR A 7 -1.26 -1.01 24.52
C THR A 7 -1.29 0.39 23.93
N VAL A 8 -0.13 1.04 23.78
CA VAL A 8 -0.03 2.40 23.26
C VAL A 8 0.61 2.38 21.88
N PHE A 9 1.87 1.96 21.78
CA PHE A 9 2.62 2.12 20.53
C PHE A 9 2.04 1.29 19.37
N PHE A 10 1.79 0.00 19.57
CA PHE A 10 1.18 -0.85 18.53
C PHE A 10 -0.25 -0.40 18.18
N GLN A 11 -1.03 0.01 19.18
CA GLN A 11 -2.38 0.52 18.98
C GLN A 11 -2.37 1.82 18.16
N SER A 12 -1.47 2.76 18.45
CA SER A 12 -1.32 3.98 17.66
C SER A 12 -0.94 3.70 16.21
N LEU A 13 0.02 2.79 15.98
CA LEU A 13 0.37 2.39 14.61
C LEU A 13 -0.80 1.75 13.87
N ARG A 14 -1.57 0.89 14.56
CA ARG A 14 -2.79 0.31 14.00
C ARG A 14 -3.80 1.37 13.59
N GLU A 15 -4.08 2.34 14.45
CA GLU A 15 -5.05 3.39 14.16
C GLU A 15 -4.62 4.26 12.97
N ILE A 16 -3.34 4.65 12.95
CA ILE A 16 -2.74 5.38 11.82
C ILE A 16 -2.86 4.56 10.54
N GLY A 17 -2.45 3.30 10.57
CA GLY A 17 -2.48 2.44 9.39
C GLY A 17 -3.89 2.16 8.89
N ASN A 18 -4.86 1.94 9.79
CA ASN A 18 -6.26 1.78 9.43
C ASN A 18 -6.83 3.04 8.78
N ALA A 19 -6.44 4.23 9.23
CA ALA A 19 -6.86 5.49 8.62
C ALA A 19 -6.32 5.61 7.18
N PHE A 20 -5.04 5.32 6.95
CA PHE A 20 -4.46 5.32 5.61
C PHE A 20 -5.07 4.24 4.70
N ALA A 21 -5.22 3.02 5.20
CA ALA A 21 -5.87 1.94 4.46
C ALA A 21 -7.31 2.30 4.09
N PHE A 22 -8.07 2.92 5.00
CA PHE A 22 -9.43 3.39 4.72
C PHE A 22 -9.44 4.45 3.61
N ILE A 23 -8.54 5.44 3.65
CA ILE A 23 -8.45 6.47 2.61
C ILE A 23 -8.07 5.86 1.25
N HIS A 24 -7.18 4.88 1.24
CA HIS A 24 -6.83 4.15 0.02
C HIS A 24 -8.02 3.34 -0.54
N LEU A 25 -8.77 2.66 0.32
CA LEU A 25 -9.94 1.87 -0.06
C LEU A 25 -11.09 2.76 -0.57
N ILE A 26 -11.38 3.87 0.11
CA ILE A 26 -12.44 4.78 -0.33
C ILE A 26 -12.08 5.43 -1.66
N GLU A 27 -10.81 5.79 -1.87
CA GLU A 27 -10.35 6.28 -3.18
C GLU A 27 -10.54 5.22 -4.27
N SER A 28 -10.20 3.96 -4.00
CA SER A 28 -10.40 2.85 -4.94
C SER A 28 -11.88 2.70 -5.32
N VAL A 29 -12.79 2.76 -4.35
CA VAL A 29 -14.24 2.70 -4.57
C VAL A 29 -14.75 3.93 -5.34
N LEU A 30 -14.22 5.12 -5.05
CA LEU A 30 -14.56 6.34 -5.77
C LEU A 30 -14.11 6.28 -7.23
N ASN A 31 -12.91 5.74 -7.49
CA ASN A 31 -12.40 5.53 -8.85
C ASN A 31 -13.26 4.53 -9.62
N GLU A 32 -13.57 3.37 -9.03
CA GLU A 32 -14.44 2.37 -9.67
C GLU A 32 -15.84 2.95 -9.98
N ARG A 33 -16.40 3.72 -9.05
CA ARG A 33 -17.68 4.42 -9.27
C ARG A 33 -17.59 5.43 -10.39
N ASN A 34 -16.49 6.17 -10.48
CA ASN A 34 -16.26 7.16 -11.53
C ASN A 34 -16.08 6.48 -12.90
N ASP A 35 -15.36 5.36 -12.97
CA ASP A 35 -15.17 4.58 -14.20
C ASP A 35 -16.49 3.96 -14.69
N SER A 36 -17.29 3.42 -13.77
CA SER A 36 -18.62 2.89 -14.09
C SER A 36 -19.54 3.99 -14.63
N ARG A 37 -19.55 5.15 -13.96
CA ARG A 37 -20.30 6.32 -14.42
C ARG A 37 -19.82 6.78 -15.79
N PHE A 38 -18.51 6.95 -15.95
CA PHE A 38 -17.90 7.34 -17.22
C PHE A 38 -18.34 6.43 -18.36
N THR A 39 -18.32 5.12 -18.15
CA THR A 39 -18.76 4.13 -19.14
C THR A 39 -20.24 4.33 -19.52
N GLN A 40 -21.11 4.60 -18.55
CA GLN A 40 -22.54 4.85 -18.80
C GLN A 40 -22.79 6.14 -19.59
N ILE A 41 -21.95 7.17 -19.39
CA ILE A 41 -22.13 8.48 -20.03
C ILE A 41 -21.27 8.71 -21.26
N ALA A 42 -20.27 7.85 -21.53
CA ALA A 42 -19.33 7.96 -22.64
C ALA A 42 -20.05 8.13 -23.99
N PHE A 43 -21.09 7.33 -24.23
CA PHE A 43 -21.92 7.43 -25.43
C PHE A 43 -22.55 8.82 -25.60
N TYR A 44 -23.05 9.40 -24.51
CA TYR A 44 -23.69 10.71 -24.51
C TYR A 44 -22.69 11.85 -24.70
N MET A 45 -21.44 11.67 -24.28
CA MET A 45 -20.36 12.64 -24.50
C MET A 45 -19.67 12.50 -25.87
N ALA A 46 -20.23 11.68 -26.77
CA ALA A 46 -19.61 11.34 -28.06
C ALA A 46 -18.20 10.75 -27.92
N VAL A 47 -17.92 10.09 -26.79
CA VAL A 47 -16.70 9.32 -26.54
C VAL A 47 -16.90 7.90 -27.06
N ARG A 48 -15.93 7.38 -27.80
CA ARG A 48 -15.94 6.02 -28.34
C ARG A 48 -14.59 5.35 -28.11
N PRO A 49 -14.56 4.02 -27.90
CA PRO A 49 -13.29 3.30 -27.94
C PRO A 49 -12.69 3.39 -29.34
N HIS A 50 -11.37 3.33 -29.43
CA HIS A 50 -10.73 3.10 -30.72
C HIS A 50 -11.25 1.79 -31.33
N PRO A 51 -11.50 1.75 -32.66
CA PRO A 51 -11.82 0.49 -33.32
C PRO A 51 -10.66 -0.49 -33.11
N PRO A 52 -10.94 -1.80 -32.99
CA PRO A 52 -9.88 -2.79 -32.89
C PRO A 52 -8.93 -2.66 -34.09
N PRO A 53 -7.61 -2.86 -33.90
CA PRO A 53 -6.70 -2.91 -35.02
C PRO A 53 -7.22 -3.93 -36.03
N THR A 54 -7.55 -3.50 -37.25
CA THR A 54 -7.84 -4.45 -38.32
C THR A 54 -6.57 -5.26 -38.56
N ALA A 55 -6.72 -6.59 -38.73
CA ALA A 55 -5.62 -7.54 -38.86
C ALA A 55 -4.67 -7.31 -40.07
N GLN A 56 -4.78 -6.17 -40.76
CA GLN A 56 -4.04 -5.81 -41.97
C GLN A 56 -3.32 -4.46 -41.88
N ALA A 57 -3.44 -3.68 -40.80
CA ALA A 57 -2.74 -2.40 -40.66
C ALA A 57 -1.36 -2.58 -40.01
N HIS A 58 -0.44 -3.26 -40.70
CA HIS A 58 0.98 -3.21 -40.33
C HIS A 58 1.51 -1.78 -40.58
N GLY A 59 1.76 -1.02 -39.51
CA GLY A 59 2.46 0.27 -39.59
C GLY A 59 1.69 1.50 -39.12
N GLU A 60 0.45 1.37 -38.64
CA GLU A 60 -0.23 2.50 -37.97
C GLU A 60 0.29 2.67 -36.54
N GLU A 61 0.65 3.91 -36.17
CA GLU A 61 1.04 4.24 -34.81
C GLU A 61 -0.11 3.93 -33.84
N PRO A 62 0.19 3.34 -32.67
CA PRO A 62 -0.83 3.08 -31.66
C PRO A 62 -1.51 4.40 -31.26
N PRO A 63 -2.83 4.39 -31.06
CA PRO A 63 -3.55 5.61 -30.72
C PRO A 63 -3.03 6.20 -29.39
N LEU A 64 -2.81 7.51 -29.39
CA LEU A 64 -2.31 8.26 -28.22
C LEU A 64 -3.22 8.15 -26.99
N THR A 65 -4.52 7.94 -27.20
CA THR A 65 -5.52 7.79 -26.14
C THR A 65 -6.35 6.53 -26.37
N PRO A 66 -6.82 5.86 -25.29
CA PRO A 66 -7.68 4.68 -25.43
C PRO A 66 -9.07 5.00 -26.00
N PHE A 67 -9.45 6.27 -26.01
CA PHE A 67 -10.76 6.75 -26.47
C PHE A 67 -10.61 7.85 -27.52
N MET A 68 -11.56 7.87 -28.46
CA MET A 68 -11.79 8.93 -29.43
C MET A 68 -12.91 9.84 -28.95
N VAL A 69 -12.71 11.16 -29.03
CA VAL A 69 -13.77 12.16 -28.77
C VAL A 69 -14.07 12.87 -30.07
N ASP A 70 -15.29 12.68 -30.61
CA ASP A 70 -15.70 13.35 -31.84
C ASP A 70 -16.16 14.79 -31.56
N LYS A 71 -15.20 15.72 -31.50
CA LYS A 71 -15.45 17.14 -31.18
C LYS A 71 -16.43 17.83 -32.14
N LYS A 72 -16.63 17.29 -33.35
CA LYS A 72 -17.51 17.86 -34.38
C LYS A 72 -18.94 17.33 -34.29
N ARG A 73 -19.17 16.28 -33.50
CA ARG A 73 -20.46 15.60 -33.41
C ARG A 73 -21.18 16.01 -32.16
N ASN A 74 -22.39 16.55 -32.32
CA ASN A 74 -23.31 16.74 -31.20
C ASN A 74 -23.54 15.40 -30.49
N SER A 75 -23.79 15.44 -29.19
CA SER A 75 -24.21 14.28 -28.42
C SER A 75 -25.22 13.44 -29.21
N PRO A 76 -25.01 12.12 -29.36
CA PRO A 76 -25.98 11.25 -30.02
C PRO A 76 -27.37 11.37 -29.41
N PHE A 77 -27.45 11.62 -28.09
CA PHE A 77 -28.70 11.86 -27.40
C PHE A 77 -29.39 13.15 -27.86
N TYR A 78 -28.66 14.25 -28.04
CA TYR A 78 -29.23 15.48 -28.62
C TYR A 78 -29.86 15.21 -29.98
N SER A 79 -29.18 14.42 -30.84
CA SER A 79 -29.71 14.07 -32.15
C SER A 79 -31.01 13.24 -32.08
N VAL A 80 -31.14 12.36 -31.08
CA VAL A 80 -32.34 11.55 -30.86
C VAL A 80 -33.47 12.41 -30.28
N VAL A 81 -33.19 13.21 -29.26
CA VAL A 81 -34.19 14.07 -28.60
C VAL A 81 -34.72 15.13 -29.58
N SER A 82 -33.85 15.81 -30.33
CA SER A 82 -34.26 16.81 -31.33
C SER A 82 -35.22 16.18 -32.36
N LYS A 83 -34.86 15.01 -32.92
CA LYS A 83 -35.69 14.30 -33.89
C LYS A 83 -37.03 13.84 -33.32
N THR A 84 -37.05 13.33 -32.09
CA THR A 84 -38.30 12.90 -31.43
C THR A 84 -39.20 14.10 -31.15
N TYR A 85 -38.62 15.22 -30.74
CA TYR A 85 -39.34 16.44 -30.43
C TYR A 85 -39.93 17.11 -31.69
N GLU A 86 -39.18 17.10 -32.80
CA GLU A 86 -39.68 17.52 -34.12
C GLU A 86 -40.91 16.70 -34.55
N LYS A 87 -40.86 15.37 -34.35
CA LYS A 87 -41.99 14.48 -34.66
C LYS A 87 -43.24 14.75 -33.81
N LEU A 88 -43.08 15.30 -32.61
CA LEU A 88 -44.18 15.65 -31.71
C LEU A 88 -44.77 17.05 -31.99
N GLY A 89 -44.33 17.73 -33.06
CA GLY A 89 -44.80 19.07 -33.41
C GLY A 89 -44.27 20.18 -32.49
N GLY A 90 -43.17 19.93 -31.80
CA GLY A 90 -42.61 20.85 -30.82
C GLY A 90 -41.98 22.12 -31.43
N ALA A 91 -42.05 23.24 -30.70
CA ALA A 91 -41.58 24.54 -31.17
C ALA A 91 -40.05 24.70 -31.13
N THR A 92 -39.48 25.46 -32.07
CA THR A 92 -38.04 25.73 -32.20
C THR A 92 -37.40 26.38 -30.96
N LEU A 93 -38.18 27.16 -30.20
CA LEU A 93 -37.71 27.76 -28.93
C LEU A 93 -37.35 26.68 -27.89
N MET A 94 -38.15 25.62 -27.80
CA MET A 94 -37.92 24.54 -26.84
C MET A 94 -36.71 23.68 -27.24
N GLN A 95 -36.38 23.57 -28.54
CA GLN A 95 -35.13 22.94 -28.99
C GLN A 95 -33.87 23.68 -28.52
N LYS A 96 -33.90 25.03 -28.50
CA LYS A 96 -32.77 25.83 -27.99
C LYS A 96 -32.57 25.61 -26.49
N GLU A 97 -33.65 25.54 -25.72
CA GLU A 97 -33.60 25.25 -24.29
C GLU A 97 -33.08 23.85 -23.99
N ILE A 98 -33.54 22.85 -24.76
CA ILE A 98 -33.02 21.47 -24.68
C ILE A 98 -31.52 21.46 -24.93
N LYS A 99 -31.05 22.12 -26.00
CA LYS A 99 -29.61 22.22 -26.28
C LYS A 99 -28.83 22.85 -25.13
N ALA A 100 -29.30 24.00 -24.63
CA ALA A 100 -28.62 24.71 -23.55
C ALA A 100 -28.54 23.89 -22.25
N ASN A 101 -29.61 23.16 -21.90
CA ASN A 101 -29.61 22.28 -20.73
C ASN A 101 -28.69 21.05 -20.93
N MET A 102 -28.62 20.53 -22.16
CA MET A 102 -27.69 19.46 -22.52
C MET A 102 -26.23 19.91 -22.43
N ASP A 103 -25.90 21.09 -22.94
CA ASP A 103 -24.54 21.65 -22.87
C ASP A 103 -24.10 21.84 -21.40
N LYS A 104 -25.02 22.28 -20.53
CA LYS A 104 -24.78 22.37 -19.07
C LYS A 104 -24.55 20.99 -18.45
N ALA A 105 -25.37 20.01 -18.78
CA ALA A 105 -25.24 18.64 -18.28
C ALA A 105 -23.94 17.99 -18.74
N GLU A 106 -23.56 18.19 -20.00
CA GLU A 106 -22.29 17.71 -20.56
C GLU A 106 -21.09 18.35 -19.87
N LYS A 107 -21.13 19.67 -19.63
CA LYS A 107 -20.09 20.38 -18.88
C LYS A 107 -19.93 19.84 -17.45
N TYR A 108 -21.04 19.66 -16.74
CA TYR A 108 -21.05 19.10 -15.38
C TYR A 108 -20.51 17.67 -15.33
N MET A 109 -20.87 16.86 -16.32
CA MET A 109 -20.38 15.49 -16.44
C MET A 109 -18.87 15.44 -16.72
N LYS A 110 -18.37 16.26 -17.66
CA LYS A 110 -16.94 16.36 -17.97
C LYS A 110 -16.10 16.82 -16.78
N SER A 111 -16.53 17.86 -16.06
CA SER A 111 -15.80 18.37 -14.91
C SER A 111 -15.65 17.35 -13.77
N ASN A 112 -16.62 16.44 -13.60
CA ASN A 112 -16.52 15.39 -12.58
C ASN A 112 -15.55 14.26 -12.97
N ILE A 113 -15.31 14.05 -14.27
CA ILE A 113 -14.35 13.05 -14.76
C ILE A 113 -12.91 13.61 -14.71
N GLU A 114 -12.75 14.91 -14.99
CA GLU A 114 -11.44 15.58 -15.01
C GLU A 114 -10.86 15.87 -13.63
N GLN A 115 -11.63 15.73 -12.55
CA GLN A 115 -11.15 15.83 -11.16
C GLN A 115 -10.35 14.58 -10.75
N SER A 116 -9.20 14.35 -11.38
CA SER A 116 -8.29 13.22 -11.13
C SER A 116 -7.26 13.50 -10.01
N ALA A 117 -7.65 14.27 -8.99
CA ALA A 117 -6.77 14.48 -7.83
C ALA A 117 -6.90 13.29 -6.87
N SER A 118 -5.83 12.51 -6.69
CA SER A 118 -5.79 11.46 -5.67
C SER A 118 -5.85 12.07 -4.27
N ILE A 119 -6.89 11.71 -3.53
CA ILE A 119 -7.12 12.06 -2.12
C ILE A 119 -6.07 11.39 -1.25
N PHE A 120 -5.70 10.16 -1.57
CA PHE A 120 -4.67 9.40 -0.88
C PHE A 120 -3.30 10.07 -1.06
N ALA A 121 -2.92 10.45 -2.28
CA ALA A 121 -1.69 11.21 -2.51
C ALA A 121 -1.69 12.57 -1.79
N ALA A 122 -2.82 13.29 -1.83
CA ALA A 122 -2.96 14.56 -1.11
C ALA A 122 -2.79 14.38 0.41
N THR A 123 -3.37 13.32 0.97
CA THR A 123 -3.24 12.97 2.39
C THR A 123 -1.80 12.64 2.75
N LEU A 124 -1.13 11.79 1.95
CA LEU A 124 0.26 11.41 2.17
C LEU A 124 1.19 12.64 2.17
N ARG A 125 1.05 13.54 1.18
CA ARG A 125 1.84 14.80 1.13
C ARG A 125 1.56 15.68 2.35
N ARG A 126 0.30 15.79 2.76
CA ARG A 126 -0.08 16.61 3.91
C ARG A 126 0.56 16.09 5.19
N VAL A 127 0.54 14.76 5.41
CA VAL A 127 1.16 14.14 6.58
C VAL A 127 2.68 14.22 6.49
N SER A 128 3.29 14.04 5.32
CA SER A 128 4.73 14.26 5.11
C SER A 128 5.17 15.64 5.61
N SER A 129 4.45 16.69 5.18
CA SER A 129 4.71 18.08 5.61
C SER A 129 4.51 18.30 7.12
N ILE A 130 3.65 17.52 7.78
CA ILE A 130 3.51 17.58 9.24
C ILE A 130 4.73 16.92 9.90
N LEU A 131 5.17 15.76 9.41
CA LEU A 131 6.29 15.02 9.95
C LEU A 131 7.62 15.77 9.83
N GLU A 132 7.80 16.57 8.77
CA GLU A 132 8.95 17.48 8.61
C GLU A 132 9.12 18.47 9.78
N THR A 133 8.05 18.74 10.54
CA THR A 133 8.11 19.66 11.70
C THR A 133 8.41 18.95 13.03
N VAL A 134 8.62 17.62 13.01
CA VAL A 134 8.75 16.78 14.20
C VAL A 134 10.10 16.07 14.23
N GLU A 135 11.06 16.66 14.94
CA GLU A 135 12.44 16.14 15.05
C GLU A 135 12.56 14.81 15.84
N VAL A 136 11.55 14.43 16.64
CA VAL A 136 11.62 13.24 17.52
C VAL A 136 11.77 11.93 16.75
N PHE A 137 11.43 11.93 15.46
CA PHE A 137 11.53 10.75 14.59
C PHE A 137 12.89 10.61 13.93
N ASP A 138 13.71 11.66 13.99
CA ASP A 138 15.04 11.69 13.41
C ASP A 138 16.06 11.05 14.35
N GLY A 139 17.00 10.32 13.74
CA GLY A 139 18.13 9.76 14.45
C GLY A 139 19.23 10.78 14.64
N ALA A 140 20.20 10.47 15.50
CA ALA A 140 21.46 11.20 15.53
C ALA A 140 22.15 11.15 14.15
N GLU A 141 22.92 12.19 13.84
CA GLU A 141 23.71 12.22 12.60
C GLU A 141 24.72 11.05 12.59
N PRO A 142 24.86 10.32 11.46
CA PRO A 142 25.77 9.19 11.39
C PRO A 142 27.22 9.59 11.65
N ALA A 143 27.92 8.87 12.54
CA ALA A 143 29.33 9.13 12.83
C ALA A 143 30.24 9.00 11.59
N ASN A 144 29.84 8.20 10.60
CA ASN A 144 30.55 8.03 9.34
C ASN A 144 30.14 9.05 8.24
N GLY A 145 29.21 9.97 8.54
CA GLY A 145 28.69 10.97 7.60
C GLY A 145 27.83 10.40 6.47
N VAL A 146 27.42 9.12 6.54
CA VAL A 146 26.64 8.45 5.49
C VAL A 146 25.38 7.80 6.04
N LEU A 147 25.54 6.83 6.94
CA LEU A 147 24.46 6.00 7.43
C LEU A 147 24.85 5.39 8.76
N ASP A 148 24.00 5.53 9.77
CA ASP A 148 24.18 4.80 11.01
C ASP A 148 23.71 3.34 10.84
N THR A 149 24.65 2.41 10.91
CA THR A 149 24.40 0.97 10.73
C THR A 149 24.14 0.23 12.04
N HIS A 150 24.42 0.82 13.20
CA HIS A 150 24.47 0.08 14.47
C HIS A 150 23.70 0.74 15.62
N SER A 151 23.71 2.07 15.73
CA SER A 151 23.18 2.83 16.87
C SER A 151 21.94 3.67 16.56
N GLY A 152 21.35 3.50 15.37
CA GLY A 152 20.29 4.39 14.90
C GLY A 152 19.12 4.46 15.88
N SER A 153 18.80 5.69 16.31
CA SER A 153 17.65 6.01 17.17
C SER A 153 16.44 6.51 16.37
N ASP A 154 16.52 6.50 15.03
CA ASP A 154 15.44 6.92 14.15
C ASP A 154 14.23 5.97 14.20
N PHE A 155 13.12 6.47 13.68
CA PHE A 155 11.87 5.74 13.65
C PHE A 155 11.95 4.38 12.93
N ALA A 156 12.76 4.25 11.86
CA ALA A 156 12.87 2.97 11.15
C ALA A 156 13.51 1.87 12.01
N ARG A 157 14.49 2.22 12.85
CA ARG A 157 15.06 1.29 13.85
C ARG A 157 14.05 0.92 14.92
N VAL A 158 13.31 1.90 15.45
CA VAL A 158 12.24 1.66 16.43
C VAL A 158 11.17 0.72 15.85
N PHE A 159 10.73 0.98 14.61
CA PHE A 159 9.73 0.15 13.94
C PHE A 159 10.27 -1.27 13.65
N SER A 160 11.54 -1.43 13.29
CA SER A 160 12.14 -2.76 13.11
C SER A 160 12.13 -3.59 14.39
N VAL A 161 12.47 -2.98 15.54
CA VAL A 161 12.39 -3.65 16.85
C VAL A 161 10.94 -3.96 17.22
N ALA A 162 10.01 -3.04 16.97
CA ALA A 162 8.58 -3.27 17.18
C ALA A 162 8.05 -4.43 16.33
N GLN A 163 8.41 -4.49 15.05
CA GLN A 163 8.06 -5.58 14.15
C GLN A 163 8.66 -6.91 14.59
N PHE A 164 9.91 -6.91 15.07
CA PHE A 164 10.52 -8.09 15.66
C PHE A 164 9.69 -8.60 16.84
N VAL A 165 9.32 -7.72 17.77
CA VAL A 165 8.47 -8.07 18.92
C VAL A 165 7.10 -8.60 18.47
N PHE A 166 6.49 -7.96 17.48
CA PHE A 166 5.21 -8.38 16.90
C PHE A 166 5.29 -9.77 16.24
N CYS A 167 6.41 -10.07 15.56
CA CYS A 167 6.65 -11.39 14.98
C CYS A 167 6.96 -12.46 16.06
N THR A 168 7.54 -12.06 17.20
CA THR A 168 7.74 -12.92 18.37
C THR A 168 6.46 -13.02 19.21
N SER A 169 5.40 -13.62 18.68
CA SER A 169 4.22 -13.90 19.51
C SER A 169 4.59 -14.91 20.61
N PRO A 170 4.37 -14.60 21.90
CA PRO A 170 4.69 -15.53 22.98
C PRO A 170 3.71 -16.70 22.96
N THR A 171 4.19 -17.94 22.90
CA THR A 171 3.37 -19.11 23.22
C THR A 171 2.87 -18.95 24.67
N GLN A 172 1.63 -18.49 24.88
CA GLN A 172 1.08 -18.39 26.22
C GLN A 172 0.48 -19.74 26.62
N MET A 173 0.99 -20.27 27.73
CA MET A 173 0.37 -21.38 28.46
C MET A 173 -0.71 -20.79 29.37
N LYS A 174 -1.97 -21.12 29.13
CA LYS A 174 -3.06 -20.91 30.11
C LYS A 174 -3.51 -22.29 30.58
N ASP A 175 -3.52 -22.49 31.90
CA ASP A 175 -3.98 -23.74 32.55
C ASP A 175 -3.32 -25.03 32.02
N GLY A 176 -2.02 -24.97 31.73
CA GLY A 176 -1.26 -26.13 31.22
C GLY A 176 -1.62 -26.56 29.79
N LYS A 177 -2.40 -25.75 29.07
CA LYS A 177 -2.72 -25.93 27.65
C LYS A 177 -2.06 -24.83 26.83
N GLU A 178 -1.42 -25.22 25.74
CA GLU A 178 -0.97 -24.28 24.70
C GLU A 178 -2.20 -23.58 24.13
N VAL A 179 -2.36 -22.29 24.43
CA VAL A 179 -3.29 -21.43 23.70
C VAL A 179 -2.50 -20.86 22.53
N ARG A 180 -2.98 -21.09 21.30
CA ARG A 180 -2.36 -20.61 20.07
C ARG A 180 -2.31 -19.07 20.04
N ALA A 181 -1.26 -18.49 20.61
CA ALA A 181 -1.04 -17.04 20.61
C ALA A 181 -0.44 -16.51 19.31
N GLY A 182 0.06 -17.38 18.41
CA GLY A 182 0.62 -16.98 17.11
C GLY A 182 -0.39 -16.33 16.15
N LEU A 183 -1.69 -16.39 16.48
CA LEU A 183 -2.77 -15.73 15.76
C LEU A 183 -3.40 -14.56 16.54
N GLU A 184 -3.04 -14.31 17.80
CA GLU A 184 -3.69 -13.28 18.62
C GLU A 184 -3.25 -11.86 18.22
N GLU A 185 -1.96 -11.59 18.04
CA GLU A 185 -1.51 -10.23 17.74
C GLU A 185 -1.96 -9.77 16.35
N HIS A 186 -1.85 -10.63 15.33
CA HIS A 186 -2.39 -10.36 14.01
C HIS A 186 -3.93 -10.28 13.99
N SER A 187 -4.65 -11.06 14.80
CA SER A 187 -6.12 -10.95 14.86
C SER A 187 -6.61 -9.71 15.62
N ILE A 188 -5.84 -9.20 16.57
CA ILE A 188 -6.17 -7.99 17.34
C ILE A 188 -5.77 -6.74 16.55
N LEU A 189 -4.54 -6.71 16.03
CA LEU A 189 -3.96 -5.52 15.41
C LEU A 189 -4.22 -5.45 13.90
N GLY A 190 -4.38 -6.60 13.24
CA GLY A 190 -4.54 -6.68 11.79
C GLY A 190 -3.33 -6.14 11.02
N ASP A 191 -3.53 -5.88 9.73
CA ASP A 191 -2.51 -5.28 8.87
C ASP A 191 -2.32 -3.78 9.13
N GLY A 192 -3.22 -3.17 9.91
CA GLY A 192 -3.12 -1.75 10.29
C GLY A 192 -1.79 -1.43 10.98
N PHE A 193 -1.24 -2.35 11.78
CA PHE A 193 0.08 -2.18 12.39
C PHE A 193 1.19 -1.99 11.34
N ALA A 194 1.22 -2.87 10.34
CA ALA A 194 2.20 -2.81 9.25
C ALA A 194 2.00 -1.57 8.38
N TRP A 195 0.74 -1.24 8.05
CA TRP A 195 0.40 -0.02 7.32
C TRP A 195 0.89 1.23 8.05
N GLY A 196 0.62 1.37 9.35
CA GLY A 196 1.02 2.55 10.11
C GLY A 196 2.53 2.72 10.16
N GLY A 197 3.27 1.65 10.46
CA GLY A 197 4.72 1.68 10.52
C GLY A 197 5.35 1.96 9.15
N CYS A 198 4.92 1.25 8.10
CA CYS A 198 5.47 1.44 6.76
C CYS A 198 5.16 2.82 6.17
N VAL A 199 3.96 3.36 6.40
CA VAL A 199 3.62 4.73 5.96
C VAL A 199 4.56 5.73 6.61
N LEU A 200 4.74 5.67 7.94
CA LEU A 200 5.63 6.60 8.64
C LEU A 200 7.09 6.43 8.21
N VAL A 201 7.59 5.20 8.12
CA VAL A 201 8.94 4.90 7.60
C VAL A 201 9.14 5.50 6.20
N TYR A 202 8.14 5.39 5.33
CA TYR A 202 8.23 5.92 3.98
C TYR A 202 8.19 7.46 3.93
N LEU A 203 7.26 8.08 4.66
CA LEU A 203 7.10 9.54 4.70
C LEU A 203 8.28 10.25 5.38
N LEU A 204 9.00 9.56 6.26
CA LEU A 204 10.25 10.06 6.86
C LEU A 204 11.49 9.80 5.96
N GLY A 205 11.31 9.22 4.77
CA GLY A 205 12.40 8.93 3.84
C GLY A 205 13.27 7.70 4.20
N TYR A 206 12.91 6.94 5.24
CA TYR A 206 13.72 5.84 5.77
C TYR A 206 13.45 4.46 5.13
N SER A 207 12.62 4.36 4.08
CA SER A 207 12.19 3.06 3.53
C SER A 207 13.32 2.18 3.01
N ALA A 208 14.29 2.74 2.26
CA ALA A 208 15.43 1.97 1.74
C ALA A 208 16.32 1.44 2.88
N ARG A 209 16.54 2.27 3.89
CA ARG A 209 17.31 1.90 5.09
C ARG A 209 16.62 0.81 5.89
N PHE A 210 15.30 0.93 6.07
CA PHE A 210 14.49 -0.07 6.75
C PHE A 210 14.56 -1.42 6.02
N GLU A 211 14.35 -1.43 4.69
CA GLU A 211 14.44 -2.65 3.88
C GLU A 211 15.80 -3.35 4.01
N MET A 212 16.88 -2.58 4.14
CA MET A 212 18.25 -3.09 4.31
C MET A 212 18.58 -3.59 5.72
N LEU A 213 18.15 -2.86 6.77
CA LEU A 213 18.60 -3.07 8.15
C LEU A 213 17.55 -3.73 9.06
N ASP A 214 16.37 -4.06 8.54
CA ASP A 214 15.31 -4.68 9.35
C ASP A 214 15.73 -6.04 9.93
N LEU A 215 15.51 -6.21 11.24
CA LEU A 215 15.87 -7.41 12.00
C LEU A 215 15.16 -8.65 11.47
N CYS A 216 13.86 -8.56 11.17
CA CYS A 216 13.10 -9.71 10.65
C CYS A 216 13.62 -10.11 9.27
N ASN A 217 13.85 -9.16 8.37
CA ASN A 217 14.44 -9.42 7.06
C ASN A 217 15.83 -10.06 7.17
N HIS A 218 16.67 -9.57 8.08
CA HIS A 218 18.00 -10.13 8.29
C HIS A 218 17.96 -11.60 8.72
N ILE A 219 17.10 -11.94 9.70
CA ILE A 219 16.93 -13.33 10.16
C ILE A 219 16.39 -14.21 9.03
N LEU A 220 15.41 -13.71 8.25
CA LEU A 220 14.88 -14.43 7.09
C LEU A 220 15.95 -14.71 6.04
N ASN A 221 16.84 -13.75 5.78
CA ASN A 221 17.89 -13.88 4.79
C ASN A 221 18.96 -14.89 5.25
N ILE A 222 19.36 -14.85 6.53
CA ILE A 222 20.29 -15.86 7.11
C ILE A 222 19.69 -17.26 7.00
N ALA A 223 18.43 -17.43 7.40
CA ALA A 223 17.75 -18.72 7.33
C ALA A 223 17.51 -19.21 5.89
N ALA A 224 17.58 -18.32 4.89
CA ALA A 224 17.51 -18.68 3.48
C ALA A 224 18.89 -18.98 2.88
N SER A 225 19.98 -18.41 3.41
CA SER A 225 21.35 -18.72 2.98
C SER A 225 21.90 -19.99 3.62
N ASP A 226 21.40 -20.37 4.79
CA ASP A 226 21.61 -21.70 5.40
C ASP A 226 20.71 -22.72 4.68
N ASP A 227 20.97 -22.93 3.39
CA ASP A 227 20.35 -23.98 2.60
C ASP A 227 20.54 -25.32 3.33
N THR A 228 19.45 -25.91 3.80
CA THR A 228 19.29 -27.34 4.16
C THR A 228 19.48 -27.80 5.62
N GLU A 229 19.92 -27.02 6.61
CA GLU A 229 20.05 -27.55 8.00
C GLU A 229 18.92 -27.10 8.94
N MET A 230 18.59 -25.80 9.02
CA MET A 230 17.52 -25.36 9.92
C MET A 230 16.15 -25.93 9.54
N MET A 231 15.78 -25.95 8.26
CA MET A 231 14.47 -26.47 7.82
C MET A 231 14.37 -28.01 7.85
N THR A 232 15.50 -28.72 7.89
CA THR A 232 15.56 -30.20 7.85
C THR A 232 15.69 -30.79 9.25
N GLU A 233 16.35 -30.11 10.20
CA GLU A 233 16.26 -30.41 11.65
C GLU A 233 14.85 -30.16 12.23
N LEU A 234 14.04 -29.39 11.52
CA LEU A 234 12.66 -29.08 11.84
C LEU A 234 11.67 -30.20 11.45
N GLY A 235 12.16 -31.39 11.09
CA GLY A 235 11.46 -32.58 10.59
C GLY A 235 10.22 -33.01 11.38
N LEU A 236 9.12 -32.29 11.16
CA LEU A 236 7.79 -32.64 11.64
C LEU A 236 6.86 -32.66 10.45
N THR A 237 6.40 -33.86 10.07
CA THR A 237 5.38 -34.04 9.03
C THR A 237 4.08 -33.34 9.44
N ALA A 238 3.19 -33.05 8.48
CA ALA A 238 1.88 -32.45 8.76
C ALA A 238 1.08 -33.23 9.83
N ASP A 239 1.27 -34.55 9.89
CA ASP A 239 0.73 -35.43 10.93
C ASP A 239 1.35 -35.23 12.31
N GLN A 240 2.66 -34.97 12.38
CA GLN A 240 3.30 -34.61 13.64
C GLN A 240 2.88 -33.20 14.09
N LEU A 241 2.63 -32.28 13.15
CA LEU A 241 2.03 -30.97 13.44
C LEU A 241 0.61 -31.12 14.04
N LYS A 242 -0.22 -32.01 13.49
CA LYS A 242 -1.56 -32.33 14.03
C LYS A 242 -1.50 -33.00 15.42
N LYS A 243 -0.54 -33.90 15.65
CA LYS A 243 -0.33 -34.57 16.94
C LYS A 243 0.26 -33.62 18.00
N LEU A 244 1.07 -32.64 17.60
CA LEU A 244 1.60 -31.56 18.45
C LEU A 244 0.50 -30.55 18.83
N GLN A 245 -0.35 -30.18 17.86
CA GLN A 245 -1.52 -29.32 18.09
C GLN A 245 -2.59 -29.95 19.01
N ALA A 246 -2.51 -31.26 19.25
CA ALA A 246 -3.44 -32.00 20.10
C ALA A 246 -3.04 -32.05 21.59
N GLY A 247 -2.00 -31.33 22.02
CA GLY A 247 -1.72 -31.05 23.43
C GLY A 247 -1.44 -32.28 24.30
N LYS A 248 -0.33 -32.99 24.06
CA LYS A 248 0.20 -33.95 25.03
C LYS A 248 1.29 -33.30 25.89
N GLN A 249 1.11 -33.37 27.21
CA GLN A 249 2.11 -33.01 28.22
C GLN A 249 3.43 -33.75 27.95
N GLY A 250 4.56 -33.03 27.96
CA GLY A 250 5.91 -33.60 27.89
C GLY A 250 6.87 -33.03 26.84
N MET A 251 6.65 -31.84 26.26
CA MET A 251 7.64 -31.23 25.36
C MET A 251 8.87 -30.74 26.12
N ASN A 252 10.06 -31.09 25.61
CA ASN A 252 11.32 -30.56 26.14
C ASN A 252 11.55 -29.11 25.65
N MET A 253 12.45 -28.39 26.32
CA MET A 253 12.74 -26.98 26.03
C MET A 253 13.28 -26.76 24.61
N ALA A 254 13.95 -27.75 24.02
CA ALA A 254 14.46 -27.66 22.65
C ALA A 254 13.31 -27.62 21.64
N SER A 255 12.33 -28.53 21.75
CA SER A 255 11.16 -28.58 20.86
C SER A 255 10.32 -27.30 20.92
N LEU A 256 10.22 -26.66 22.09
CA LEU A 256 9.52 -25.38 22.26
C LEU A 256 10.24 -24.23 21.56
N LYS A 257 11.58 -24.15 21.66
CA LYS A 257 12.40 -23.15 20.96
C LYS A 257 12.29 -23.30 19.44
N THR A 258 12.37 -24.53 18.97
CA THR A 258 12.18 -24.94 17.57
C THR A 258 10.81 -24.49 17.03
N LEU A 259 9.73 -24.70 17.78
CA LEU A 259 8.38 -24.29 17.38
C LEU A 259 8.20 -22.76 17.37
N ALA A 260 8.71 -22.08 18.40
CA ALA A 260 8.68 -20.62 18.47
C ALA A 260 9.44 -19.97 17.32
N MET A 261 10.59 -20.52 16.94
CA MET A 261 11.36 -20.07 15.78
C MET A 261 10.57 -20.26 14.48
N LYS A 262 9.92 -21.41 14.26
CA LYS A 262 9.04 -21.59 13.08
C LYS A 262 7.94 -20.54 13.00
N GLN A 263 7.26 -20.29 14.12
CA GLN A 263 6.16 -19.33 14.16
C GLN A 263 6.66 -17.92 13.87
N PHE A 264 7.77 -17.52 14.47
CA PHE A 264 8.44 -16.27 14.17
C PHE A 264 8.74 -16.15 12.67
N MET A 265 9.32 -17.19 12.06
CA MET A 265 9.66 -17.21 10.64
C MET A 265 8.43 -17.05 9.73
N LEU A 266 7.30 -17.67 10.08
CA LEU A 266 6.04 -17.50 9.35
C LEU A 266 5.51 -16.06 9.46
N ASN A 267 5.48 -15.51 10.67
CA ASN A 267 5.02 -14.14 10.93
C ASN A 267 5.92 -13.09 10.23
N ALA A 268 7.23 -13.32 10.26
CA ALA A 268 8.22 -12.46 9.60
C ALA A 268 8.06 -12.51 8.08
N LYS A 269 7.84 -13.69 7.48
CA LYS A 269 7.56 -13.81 6.03
C LYS A 269 6.29 -13.06 5.63
N TYR A 270 5.23 -13.22 6.41
CA TYR A 270 3.98 -12.49 6.19
C TYR A 270 4.19 -10.98 6.29
N SER A 271 4.82 -10.52 7.37
CA SER A 271 5.12 -9.09 7.59
C SER A 271 5.97 -8.51 6.46
N ARG A 272 6.99 -9.22 5.98
CA ARG A 272 7.80 -8.81 4.83
C ARG A 272 6.95 -8.63 3.56
N SER A 273 6.02 -9.55 3.31
CA SER A 273 5.10 -9.47 2.17
C SER A 273 4.17 -8.27 2.26
N VAL A 274 3.56 -8.04 3.44
CA VAL A 274 2.68 -6.90 3.68
C VAL A 274 3.45 -5.59 3.56
N ASN A 275 4.63 -5.49 4.16
CA ASN A 275 5.47 -4.28 4.07
C ASN A 275 5.83 -3.96 2.61
N ALA A 276 6.22 -4.96 1.82
CA ALA A 276 6.53 -4.77 0.41
C ALA A 276 5.33 -4.25 -0.39
N PHE A 277 4.13 -4.78 -0.11
CA PHE A 277 2.88 -4.29 -0.69
C PHE A 277 2.57 -2.85 -0.28
N VAL A 278 2.72 -2.50 1.00
CA VAL A 278 2.46 -1.14 1.49
C VAL A 278 3.46 -0.16 0.88
N PHE A 279 4.77 -0.46 0.90
CA PHE A 279 5.78 0.40 0.28
C PHE A 279 5.57 0.59 -1.21
N SER A 280 5.27 -0.48 -1.97
CA SER A 280 5.02 -0.37 -3.40
C SER A 280 3.78 0.46 -3.70
N THR A 281 2.72 0.29 -2.92
CA THR A 281 1.50 1.09 -3.01
C THR A 281 1.82 2.56 -2.80
N ILE A 282 2.46 2.94 -1.69
CA ILE A 282 2.74 4.36 -1.38
C ILE A 282 3.68 4.98 -2.42
N ARG A 283 4.73 4.26 -2.85
CA ARG A 283 5.67 4.67 -3.90
C ARG A 283 4.98 4.99 -5.23
N SER A 284 3.83 4.37 -5.52
CA SER A 284 3.07 4.65 -6.74
C SER A 284 2.32 5.99 -6.69
N TYR A 285 2.07 6.54 -5.50
CA TYR A 285 1.31 7.78 -5.31
C TYR A 285 2.17 9.02 -5.14
N ILE A 286 3.29 8.91 -4.42
CA ILE A 286 4.21 10.01 -4.13
C ILE A 286 5.65 9.52 -4.13
N ASN A 287 6.58 10.44 -4.37
CA ASN A 287 8.01 10.21 -4.18
C ASN A 287 8.55 11.19 -3.13
N VAL A 288 8.93 10.67 -1.96
CA VAL A 288 9.43 11.46 -0.82
C VAL A 288 10.95 11.65 -0.88
N ASN A 289 11.65 10.84 -1.66
CA ASN A 289 13.10 10.90 -1.83
C ASN A 289 13.46 11.36 -3.26
N PRO A 290 13.24 12.64 -3.63
CA PRO A 290 13.94 13.17 -4.79
C PRO A 290 15.44 13.03 -4.51
N VAL A 291 16.22 12.61 -5.51
CA VAL A 291 17.67 12.39 -5.39
C VAL A 291 18.31 13.63 -4.78
N ASN A 292 18.58 13.61 -3.47
CA ASN A 292 19.38 14.63 -2.83
C ASN A 292 20.81 14.37 -3.27
N ASP A 293 21.35 15.32 -4.01
CA ASP A 293 22.68 15.33 -4.62
C ASP A 293 23.79 15.45 -3.55
N LEU A 294 23.73 14.64 -2.49
CA LEU A 294 24.78 14.53 -1.48
C LEU A 294 25.98 13.86 -2.13
N ARG A 295 27.04 14.65 -2.37
CA ARG A 295 28.26 14.20 -3.03
C ARG A 295 29.38 14.03 -2.02
N PHE A 296 30.11 12.93 -2.16
CA PHE A 296 31.37 12.74 -1.43
C PHE A 296 32.48 13.58 -2.06
N SER A 297 33.29 14.22 -1.22
CA SER A 297 34.52 14.86 -1.69
C SER A 297 35.62 13.80 -1.83
N PRO A 298 36.39 13.80 -2.93
CA PRO A 298 37.56 12.93 -3.04
C PRO A 298 38.60 13.29 -1.98
N PRO A 299 39.46 12.33 -1.58
CA PRO A 299 40.53 12.60 -0.63
C PRO A 299 41.44 13.71 -1.15
N LYS A 300 41.73 14.71 -0.30
CA LYS A 300 42.69 15.77 -0.63
C LYS A 300 44.10 15.19 -0.65
N PRO A 301 44.96 15.59 -1.60
CA PRO A 301 46.35 15.15 -1.63
C PRO A 301 47.06 15.59 -0.34
N THR A 302 47.74 14.66 0.32
CA THR A 302 48.62 14.94 1.46
C THR A 302 49.85 15.69 0.96
N THR A 303 49.96 16.97 1.34
CA THR A 303 51.18 17.79 1.17
C THR A 303 52.22 17.44 2.21
#